data_AF-A0A7C3VGV5-F1
#
_entry.id   AF-A0A7C3VGV5-F1
#
_cell.length_a   1.000
_cell.length_b   1.000
_cell.length_c   1.000
_cell.angle_alpha   90.00
_cell.angle_beta   90.00
_cell.angle_gamma   90.00
#
_symmetry.space_group_name_H-M   'P 1'
#
loop_
_entity.id
_entity.type
_entity.pdbx_description
1 polymer ?
#
loop_
_entity_poly.entity_id
_entity_poly.type
_entity_poly.pdbx_seq_one_letter_code
_entity_poly.pdbx_strand_id
1 'polypeptide(L)'
;MLLPCEVAVKAVIPAIRSAIVKIMYNELGFKQMEIAESLNITQAAVSQYIRGVRGGAISIDNIPEIHDEIIRFINKIIVENI
;
A
#
# COMPACT_ATOMS: atom_id res chain seq x y z
N MET A 1 -22.19 15.34 4.98
CA MET A 1 -21.60 14.28 5.83
C MET A 1 -21.29 13.10 4.92
N LEU A 2 -20.06 12.57 4.95
CA LEU A 2 -19.73 11.35 4.19
C LEU A 2 -20.26 10.13 4.96
N LEU A 3 -20.84 9.18 4.24
CA LEU A 3 -21.22 7.90 4.82
C LEU A 3 -19.96 7.08 5.17
N PRO A 4 -20.02 6.18 6.16
CA PRO A 4 -18.87 5.35 6.54
C PRO A 4 -18.24 4.60 5.36
N CYS A 5 -19.07 4.08 4.45
CA CYS A 5 -18.61 3.42 3.23
C CYS A 5 -17.85 4.37 2.29
N GLU A 6 -18.28 5.62 2.15
CA GLU A 6 -17.60 6.63 1.35
C GLU A 6 -16.23 7.00 1.93
N VAL A 7 -16.13 7.09 3.27
CA VAL A 7 -14.86 7.32 3.96
C VAL A 7 -13.91 6.14 3.70
N ALA A 8 -14.42 4.91 3.80
CA ALA A 8 -13.62 3.72 3.55
C ALA A 8 -13.02 3.71 2.14
N VAL A 9 -13.83 3.98 1.10
CA VAL A 9 -13.34 3.94 -0.29
C VAL A 9 -12.49 5.16 -0.68
N LYS A 10 -12.77 6.35 -0.13
CA LYS A 10 -12.06 7.59 -0.49
C LYS A 10 -10.76 7.80 0.28
N ALA A 11 -10.65 7.29 1.51
CA ALA A 11 -9.49 7.54 2.38
C ALA A 11 -8.80 6.24 2.83
N VAL A 12 -9.55 5.29 3.38
CA VAL A 12 -8.96 4.13 4.08
C VAL A 12 -8.32 3.14 3.11
N ILE A 13 -9.05 2.67 2.10
CA ILE A 13 -8.52 1.72 1.11
C ILE A 13 -7.29 2.30 0.37
N PRO A 14 -7.31 3.56 -0.13
CA PRO A 14 -6.13 4.16 -0.72
C PRO A 14 -4.93 4.25 0.24
N ALA A 15 -5.15 4.54 1.51
CA ALA A 15 -4.09 4.61 2.51
C ALA A 15 -3.44 3.25 2.78
N ILE A 16 -4.25 2.18 2.89
CA ILE A 16 -3.73 0.80 2.98
C ILE A 16 -2.86 0.46 1.78
N ARG A 17 -3.32 0.78 0.56
CA ARG A 17 -2.51 0.56 -0.66
C ARG A 17 -1.23 1.38 -0.67
N SER A 18 -1.26 2.62 -0.18
CA SER A 18 -0.06 3.45 -0.06
C SER A 18 0.93 2.87 0.95
N ALA A 19 0.45 2.43 2.11
CA ALA A 19 1.27 1.81 3.15
C ALA A 19 1.97 0.54 2.64
N ILE A 20 1.24 -0.37 1.98
CA ILE A 20 1.83 -1.57 1.34
C ILE A 20 2.98 -1.18 0.40
N VAL A 21 2.72 -0.26 -0.53
CA VAL A 21 3.73 0.18 -1.51
C VAL A 21 4.94 0.83 -0.84
N LYS A 22 4.71 1.68 0.17
CA LYS A 22 5.79 2.38 0.89
C LYS A 22 6.65 1.42 1.69
N ILE A 23 6.06 0.43 2.37
CA ILE A 23 6.79 -0.60 3.11
C ILE A 23 7.64 -1.43 2.14
N MET A 24 7.04 -1.92 1.04
CA MET A 24 7.79 -2.67 0.02
C MET A 24 8.97 -1.86 -0.56
N TYR A 25 8.77 -0.56 -0.81
CA TYR A 25 9.79 0.30 -1.42
C TYR A 25 10.88 0.76 -0.43
N ASN A 26 10.49 1.32 0.72
CA ASN A 26 11.41 1.98 1.65
C ASN A 26 12.09 1.01 2.61
N GLU A 27 11.37 -0.01 3.08
CA GLU A 27 11.85 -0.91 4.14
C GLU A 27 12.39 -2.22 3.56
N LEU A 28 11.67 -2.79 2.58
CA LEU A 28 12.05 -4.07 1.98
C LEU A 28 12.92 -3.93 0.72
N GLY A 29 13.07 -2.70 0.19
CA GLY A 29 14.01 -2.40 -0.89
C GLY A 29 13.59 -2.85 -2.30
N PHE A 30 12.31 -3.17 -2.51
CA PHE A 30 11.80 -3.55 -3.84
C PHE A 30 11.85 -2.35 -4.81
N LYS A 31 12.16 -2.62 -6.07
CA LYS A 31 12.04 -1.64 -7.17
C LYS A 31 10.57 -1.45 -7.52
N GLN A 32 10.23 -0.27 -8.04
CA GLN A 32 8.85 0.06 -8.38
C GLN A 32 8.22 -0.91 -9.39
N MET A 33 9.00 -1.48 -10.31
CA MET A 33 8.54 -2.51 -11.25
C MET A 33 8.18 -3.82 -10.56
N GLU A 34 9.01 -4.32 -9.64
CA GLU A 34 8.78 -5.56 -8.89
C GLU A 34 7.52 -5.45 -8.02
N ILE A 35 7.29 -4.27 -7.43
CA ILE A 35 6.06 -3.95 -6.70
C ILE A 35 4.85 -3.96 -7.64
N ALA A 36 4.99 -3.38 -8.83
CA ALA A 36 3.91 -3.31 -9.81
C ALA A 36 3.47 -4.71 -10.26
N GLU A 37 4.44 -5.58 -10.52
CA GLU A 37 4.22 -6.98 -10.89
C GLU A 37 3.55 -7.75 -9.75
N SER A 38 4.10 -7.66 -8.53
CA SER A 38 3.57 -8.36 -7.34
C SER A 38 2.14 -7.97 -6.99
N LEU A 39 1.77 -6.69 -7.21
CA LEU A 39 0.45 -6.15 -6.89
C LEU A 39 -0.50 -6.09 -8.10
N ASN A 40 -0.06 -6.54 -9.28
CA ASN A 40 -0.76 -6.43 -10.56
C ASN A 40 -1.32 -5.02 -10.82
N ILE A 41 -0.46 -4.00 -10.71
CA ILE A 41 -0.76 -2.60 -11.02
C ILE A 41 0.32 -2.00 -11.90
N THR A 42 0.08 -0.79 -12.43
CA THR A 42 1.09 -0.09 -13.22
C THR A 42 2.19 0.48 -12.33
N GLN A 43 3.42 0.55 -12.85
CA GLN A 43 4.52 1.24 -12.15
C GLN A 43 4.21 2.72 -11.91
N ALA A 44 3.43 3.36 -12.80
CA ALA A 44 2.91 4.70 -12.57
C ALA A 44 2.02 4.78 -11.33
N ALA A 45 1.15 3.78 -11.08
CA ALA A 45 0.35 3.74 -9.86
C ALA A 45 1.23 3.60 -8.61
N VAL A 46 2.27 2.76 -8.65
CA VAL A 46 3.27 2.62 -7.58
C VAL A 46 3.93 3.98 -7.28
N SER A 47 4.40 4.68 -8.32
CA SER A 47 4.99 6.02 -8.18
C SER A 47 4.04 7.02 -7.50
N GLN A 48 2.74 7.00 -7.85
CA GLN A 48 1.74 7.89 -7.23
C GLN A 48 1.48 7.56 -5.75
N TYR A 49 1.55 6.29 -5.36
CA TYR A 49 1.45 5.87 -3.95
C TYR A 49 2.69 6.28 -3.15
N ILE A 50 3.89 6.11 -3.70
CA ILE A 50 5.15 6.55 -3.06
C ILE A 50 5.12 8.06 -2.83
N ARG A 51 4.71 8.84 -3.84
CA ARG A 51 4.60 10.30 -3.77
C ARG A 51 3.44 10.80 -2.90
N GLY A 52 2.59 9.91 -2.38
CA GLY A 52 1.42 10.26 -1.57
C GLY A 52 0.28 10.94 -2.34
N VAL A 53 0.38 11.08 -3.67
CA VAL A 53 -0.72 11.61 -4.50
C VAL A 53 -1.95 10.70 -4.39
N ARG A 54 -1.72 9.38 -4.24
CA ARG A 54 -2.75 8.42 -3.86
C ARG A 54 -2.48 7.93 -2.43
N GLY A 55 -3.52 7.88 -1.61
CA GLY A 55 -3.45 7.33 -0.26
C GLY A 55 -2.66 8.16 0.75
N GLY A 56 -2.31 9.41 0.46
CA GLY A 56 -1.64 10.31 1.39
C GLY A 56 -2.57 11.09 2.33
N ALA A 57 -3.89 10.90 2.23
CA ALA A 57 -4.86 11.63 3.06
C ALA A 57 -4.81 11.24 4.55
N ILE A 58 -4.44 9.99 4.83
CA ILE A 58 -4.21 9.46 6.17
C ILE A 58 -2.96 8.57 6.15
N SER A 59 -2.18 8.61 7.21
CA SER A 59 -1.04 7.70 7.43
C SER A 59 -1.45 6.64 8.44
N ILE A 60 -1.34 5.37 8.06
CA ILE A 60 -1.71 4.22 8.91
C ILE A 60 -0.53 3.29 9.17
N ASP A 61 0.55 3.46 8.42
CA ASP A 61 1.81 2.73 8.47
C ASP A 61 2.58 2.96 9.78
N ASN A 62 2.25 4.00 10.54
CA ASN A 62 2.86 4.29 11.84
C ASN A 62 2.22 3.52 13.01
N ILE A 63 1.13 2.78 12.77
CA ILE A 63 0.44 1.99 13.81
C ILE A 63 1.05 0.58 13.80
N PRO A 64 1.75 0.15 14.87
CA PRO A 64 2.50 -1.11 14.86
C PRO A 64 1.67 -2.32 14.45
N GLU A 65 0.44 -2.44 14.96
CA GLU A 65 -0.44 -3.57 14.66
C GLU A 65 -0.86 -3.62 13.18
N ILE A 66 -1.00 -2.45 12.55
CA ILE A 66 -1.33 -2.35 11.11
C ILE A 66 -0.09 -2.63 10.27
N HIS A 67 1.08 -2.14 10.70
CA HIS A 67 2.35 -2.40 10.02
C HIS A 67 2.65 -3.90 9.99
N ASP A 68 2.56 -4.59 11.13
CA ASP A 68 2.76 -6.04 11.25
C ASP A 68 1.79 -6.82 10.35
N GLU A 69 0.52 -6.39 10.30
CA GLU A 69 -0.50 -6.99 9.43
C GLU A 69 -0.16 -6.82 7.94
N ILE A 70 0.31 -5.63 7.55
CA ILE A 70 0.72 -5.34 6.18
C ILE A 70 1.94 -6.17 5.80
N ILE A 71 2.94 -6.29 6.67
CA ILE A 71 4.10 -7.16 6.43
C ILE A 71 3.67 -8.61 6.23
N ARG A 72 2.77 -9.12 7.08
CA ARG A 72 2.21 -10.47 6.92
C ARG A 72 1.50 -10.64 5.57
N PHE A 73 0.72 -9.66 5.15
CA PHE A 73 0.03 -9.66 3.87
C PHE A 73 1.00 -9.62 2.67
N ILE A 74 2.03 -8.77 2.73
CA ILE A 74 3.08 -8.67 1.70
C ILE A 74 3.78 -10.02 1.53
N ASN A 75 4.19 -10.65 2.63
CA ASN A 75 4.84 -11.96 2.59
C ASN A 75 3.94 -13.02 1.91
N LYS A 76 2.64 -13.00 2.19
CA LYS A 76 1.69 -13.90 1.54
C LYS A 76 1.62 -13.66 0.02
N ILE A 77 1.54 -12.40 -0.42
CA ILE A 77 1.52 -12.06 -1.85
C ILE A 77 2.79 -12.52 -2.55
N ILE A 78 3.95 -12.29 -1.94
CA ILE A 78 5.23 -12.64 -2.57
C ILE A 78 5.36 -14.16 -2.70
N VAL A 79 4.94 -14.93 -1.69
CA VAL A 79 4.99 -16.40 -1.72
C VAL A 79 4.00 -16.98 -2.73
N GLU A 80 2.82 -16.39 -2.91
CA GLU A 80 1.82 -16.86 -3.89
C GLU A 80 2.18 -16.55 -5.35
N ASN A 81 3.17 -15.67 -5.59
CA ASN A 81 3.64 -15.28 -6.92
C ASN A 81 4.91 -16.02 -7.38
N ILE A 82 5.43 -16.98 -6.59
CA ILE A 82 6.56 -17.87 -6.92
C ILE A 82 6.05 -19.30 -7.09
#